data_AF-A0A6D2CF21-F1
#
_entry.id   AF-A0A6D2CF21-F1
#
_cell.length_a   1.000
_cell.length_b   1.000
_cell.length_c   1.000
_cell.angle_alpha   90.00
_cell.angle_beta   90.00
_cell.angle_gamma   90.00
#
_symmetry.space_group_name_H-M   'P 1'
#
loop_
_entity.id
_entity.type
_entity.pdbx_description
1 polymer ?
#
loop_
_entity_poly.entity_id
_entity_poly.type
_entity_poly.pdbx_seq_one_letter_code
_entity_poly.pdbx_strand_id
1 'polypeptide(L)'
;MTNENPYNIYKIYTASTHATQHTESIHNTNITHTINTTNNNNSTLQPQQIDYIIFLDSDDYWKPYCIEECIKHSDGVDIVWFDFLPFYENDSNKEWGATMQECFKFQEDVKLSGREWLDCCIEKKINSFYFAWSGLIDFAFLKNIRLYFLKGVIHEDHNFGCLLFLQSENIYVLKDKLYLYRIRENSITNADPNLPVPHYAKHIYEAFSDKEMARQYHKKGSMLLMFFEFVEFLDKKSCNELRIRENFLPFYASYCESLVAFSHDPLDIITKMGAIEPYLKKSLNIAINSASQIQQNIID
;
A
#
# COMPACT_ATOMS: atom_id res chain seq x y z
N MET A 1 -21.47 -9.07 14.56
CA MET A 1 -21.36 -7.59 14.64
C MET A 1 -20.59 -7.15 13.41
N THR A 2 -21.22 -6.42 12.50
CA THR A 2 -20.52 -5.74 11.40
C THR A 2 -19.58 -4.73 12.03
N ASN A 3 -18.28 -4.79 11.74
CA ASN A 3 -17.35 -3.75 12.16
C ASN A 3 -17.83 -2.43 11.55
N GLU A 4 -18.25 -1.47 12.37
CA GLU A 4 -18.81 -0.19 11.90
C GLU A 4 -17.75 0.71 11.24
N ASN A 5 -16.47 0.47 11.53
CA ASN A 5 -15.34 1.18 10.93
C ASN A 5 -14.25 0.20 10.45
N PRO A 6 -14.49 -0.54 9.35
CA PRO A 6 -13.57 -1.57 8.91
C PRO A 6 -12.31 -1.02 8.23
N TYR A 7 -12.26 0.29 7.96
CA TYR A 7 -11.13 0.99 7.34
C TYR A 7 -10.35 1.88 8.33
N ASN A 8 -10.65 1.81 9.64
CA ASN A 8 -10.04 2.65 10.66
C ASN A 8 -10.09 4.16 10.32
N ILE A 9 -11.23 4.64 9.83
CA ILE A 9 -11.46 6.03 9.47
C ILE A 9 -11.32 6.91 10.72
N TYR A 10 -10.30 7.76 10.73
CA TYR A 10 -9.98 8.65 11.86
C TYR A 10 -10.59 10.05 11.72
N LYS A 11 -10.79 10.51 10.48
CA LYS A 11 -11.29 11.87 10.17
C LYS A 11 -12.17 11.83 8.92
N ILE A 12 -13.23 12.64 8.91
CA ILE A 12 -14.08 12.88 7.75
C ILE A 12 -14.03 14.38 7.47
N TYR A 13 -13.78 14.74 6.21
CA TYR A 13 -13.78 16.13 5.76
C TYR A 13 -14.96 16.34 4.80
N THR A 14 -15.61 17.49 4.89
CA THR A 14 -16.68 17.89 3.97
C THR A 14 -16.29 19.15 3.24
N ALA A 15 -16.64 19.25 1.97
CA ALA A 15 -16.63 20.52 1.25
C ALA A 15 -17.68 21.45 1.90
N SER A 16 -17.28 22.27 2.88
CA SER A 16 -18.12 23.37 3.34
C SER A 16 -18.07 24.50 2.31
N THR A 17 -19.24 24.87 1.82
CA THR A 17 -19.56 25.89 0.82
C THR A 17 -18.73 27.18 0.81
N HIS A 18 -18.41 27.59 -0.42
CA HIS A 18 -18.02 28.91 -0.94
C HIS A 18 -16.54 29.32 -1.05
N ALA A 19 -16.09 29.28 -2.31
CA ALA A 19 -15.16 30.22 -2.89
C ALA A 19 -15.57 31.67 -2.62
N THR A 20 -14.65 32.45 -2.06
CA THR A 20 -14.57 33.89 -2.35
C THR A 20 -13.11 34.29 -2.43
N GLN A 21 -12.82 35.00 -3.52
CA GLN A 21 -11.54 35.57 -3.90
C GLN A 21 -10.93 36.38 -2.76
N HIS A 22 -9.62 36.23 -2.54
CA HIS A 22 -8.70 37.37 -2.42
C HIS A 22 -7.25 36.88 -2.52
N THR A 23 -6.60 37.28 -3.61
CA THR A 23 -5.15 37.36 -3.73
C THR A 23 -4.62 38.36 -2.71
N GLU A 24 -3.72 37.96 -1.82
CA GLU A 24 -2.60 38.77 -1.32
C GLU A 24 -1.68 37.92 -0.42
N SER A 25 -0.40 37.84 -0.82
CA SER A 25 0.80 37.69 0.03
C SER A 25 0.69 36.78 1.28
N ILE A 26 1.21 35.55 1.21
CA ILE A 26 1.38 34.69 2.39
C ILE A 26 2.87 34.52 2.72
N HIS A 27 3.36 35.42 3.55
CA HIS A 27 4.41 35.12 4.52
C HIS A 27 3.68 34.78 5.82
N ASN A 28 3.89 33.57 6.37
CA ASN A 28 3.41 33.12 7.69
C ASN A 28 2.00 33.60 8.11
N THR A 29 0.96 32.93 7.62
CA THR A 29 -0.34 32.95 8.31
C THR A 29 -1.01 31.59 8.18
N ASN A 30 -1.43 31.07 9.34
CA ASN A 30 -2.22 29.86 9.51
C ASN A 30 -3.42 29.86 8.55
N ILE A 31 -3.36 29.06 7.48
CA ILE A 31 -4.53 28.75 6.66
C ILE A 31 -5.42 27.85 7.52
N THR A 32 -6.39 28.48 8.18
CA THR A 32 -7.42 27.78 8.91
C THR A 32 -8.43 27.33 7.86
N HIS A 33 -8.24 26.13 7.29
CA HIS A 33 -9.41 25.41 6.81
C HIS A 33 -10.32 25.26 8.03
N THR A 34 -11.59 25.63 7.90
CA THR A 34 -12.58 25.41 8.97
C THR A 34 -12.74 23.90 9.14
N ILE A 35 -11.89 23.34 10.00
CA ILE A 35 -11.88 21.95 10.42
C ILE A 35 -13.05 21.82 11.39
N ASN A 36 -14.19 21.36 10.91
CA ASN A 36 -15.22 20.82 11.80
C ASN A 36 -14.74 19.44 12.28
N THR A 37 -13.84 19.42 13.24
CA THR A 37 -13.58 18.24 14.07
C THR A 37 -14.80 18.02 14.95
N THR A 38 -15.81 17.33 14.42
CA THR A 38 -16.85 16.76 15.29
C THR A 38 -16.19 15.64 16.10
N ASN A 39 -15.74 16.00 17.31
CA ASN A 39 -15.41 15.03 18.35
C ASN A 39 -16.61 14.09 18.51
N ASN A 40 -16.38 12.80 18.26
CA ASN A 40 -17.32 11.72 18.52
C ASN A 40 -17.72 11.73 20.00
N ASN A 41 -18.90 12.26 20.31
CA ASN A 41 -19.63 11.98 21.53
C ASN A 41 -21.14 12.11 21.23
N ASN A 42 -21.78 10.95 21.01
CA ASN A 42 -23.22 10.73 21.14
C ASN A 42 -24.17 11.68 20.37
N SER A 43 -24.09 11.66 19.05
CA SER A 43 -25.28 11.88 18.23
C SER A 43 -25.36 10.77 17.20
N THR A 44 -26.51 10.10 17.12
CA THR A 44 -26.91 9.26 16.00
C THR A 44 -27.09 10.15 14.77
N LEU A 45 -25.98 10.67 14.26
CA LEU A 45 -25.85 11.22 12.93
C LEU A 45 -26.02 10.04 11.99
N GLN A 46 -26.89 10.16 11.00
CA GLN A 46 -26.84 9.28 9.83
C GLN A 46 -25.37 9.12 9.43
N PRO A 47 -24.86 7.90 9.21
CA PRO A 47 -23.45 7.71 8.91
C PRO A 47 -23.10 8.63 7.75
N GLN A 48 -22.23 9.58 8.04
CA GLN A 48 -21.87 10.62 7.09
C GLN A 48 -21.40 9.95 5.81
N GLN A 49 -21.99 10.33 4.68
CA GLN A 49 -21.60 9.76 3.40
C GLN A 49 -20.15 10.15 3.13
N ILE A 50 -19.31 9.14 2.91
CA ILE A 50 -17.92 9.29 2.54
C ILE A 50 -17.86 9.01 1.04
N ASP A 51 -17.42 10.00 0.28
CA ASP A 51 -17.26 9.86 -1.17
C ASP A 51 -15.92 9.21 -1.50
N TYR A 52 -14.85 9.61 -0.81
CA TYR A 52 -13.50 9.11 -1.03
C TYR A 52 -12.74 8.83 0.26
N ILE A 53 -11.75 7.94 0.17
CA ILE A 53 -10.79 7.65 1.24
C ILE A 53 -9.35 7.82 0.73
N ILE A 54 -8.46 8.32 1.59
CA ILE A 54 -7.04 8.48 1.36
C ILE A 54 -6.30 8.11 2.63
N PHE A 55 -5.17 7.41 2.51
CA PHE A 55 -4.34 7.00 3.64
C PHE A 55 -3.14 7.94 3.80
N LEU A 56 -2.73 8.20 5.04
CA LEU A 56 -1.59 9.03 5.40
C LEU A 56 -0.91 8.44 6.62
N ASP A 57 0.39 8.19 6.50
CA ASP A 57 1.19 7.77 7.64
C ASP A 57 1.43 8.93 8.60
N SER A 58 1.50 8.61 9.89
CA SER A 58 1.50 9.64 10.95
C SER A 58 2.74 10.54 10.98
N ASP A 59 3.83 10.13 10.34
CA ASP A 59 5.08 10.87 10.24
C ASP A 59 5.31 11.53 8.87
N ASP A 60 4.35 11.41 7.97
CA ASP A 60 4.38 11.96 6.61
C ASP A 60 3.45 13.15 6.43
N TYR A 61 3.53 13.77 5.24
CA TYR A 61 2.72 14.93 4.88
C TYR A 61 2.21 14.83 3.45
N TRP A 62 1.10 15.51 3.18
CA TRP A 62 0.72 15.85 1.82
C TRP A 62 1.20 17.24 1.47
N LYS A 63 1.41 17.50 0.18
CA LYS A 63 1.45 18.89 -0.31
C LYS A 63 0.12 19.58 0.01
N PRO A 64 0.12 20.91 0.26
CA PRO A 64 -1.09 21.64 0.66
C PRO A 64 -2.28 21.50 -0.31
N TYR A 65 -1.99 21.28 -1.60
CA TYR A 65 -2.98 21.17 -2.66
C TYR A 65 -3.33 19.72 -3.04
N CYS A 66 -2.81 18.72 -2.33
CA CYS A 66 -2.98 17.29 -2.69
C CYS A 66 -4.44 16.88 -2.84
N ILE A 67 -5.29 17.21 -1.86
CA ILE A 67 -6.71 16.85 -1.88
C ILE A 67 -7.44 17.57 -3.00
N GLU A 68 -7.19 18.87 -3.18
CA GLU A 68 -7.80 19.66 -4.26
C GLU A 68 -7.45 19.05 -5.63
N GLU A 69 -6.18 18.68 -5.82
CA GLU A 69 -5.72 18.09 -7.06
C GLU A 69 -6.35 16.72 -7.32
N CYS A 70 -6.44 15.86 -6.31
CA CYS A 70 -7.10 14.56 -6.46
C CYS A 70 -8.58 14.71 -6.86
N ILE A 71 -9.30 15.65 -6.25
CA ILE A 71 -10.73 15.88 -6.51
C ILE A 71 -11.00 16.38 -7.94
N LYS A 72 -10.08 17.12 -8.55
CA LYS A 72 -10.21 17.54 -9.97
C LYS A 72 -10.33 16.36 -10.92
N HIS A 73 -9.80 15.20 -10.54
CA HIS A 73 -9.68 14.02 -11.38
C HIS A 73 -10.46 12.80 -10.87
N SER A 74 -11.28 12.95 -9.82
CA SER A 74 -11.93 11.83 -9.13
C SER A 74 -13.33 11.48 -9.65
N ASP A 75 -13.92 12.30 -10.53
CA ASP A 75 -15.25 12.05 -11.09
C ASP A 75 -15.25 10.82 -12.02
N GLY A 76 -16.06 9.80 -11.66
CA GLY A 76 -16.12 8.53 -12.38
C GLY A 76 -14.83 7.69 -12.33
N VAL A 77 -13.93 7.97 -11.37
CA VAL A 77 -12.63 7.30 -11.22
C VAL A 77 -12.60 6.52 -9.91
N ASP A 78 -12.22 5.25 -9.98
CA ASP A 78 -12.10 4.37 -8.81
C ASP A 78 -10.88 4.73 -7.96
N ILE A 79 -9.78 5.09 -8.63
CA ILE A 79 -8.48 5.38 -8.00
C ILE A 79 -7.82 6.57 -8.70
N VAL A 80 -7.53 7.64 -7.96
CA VAL A 80 -6.57 8.67 -8.37
C VAL A 80 -5.22 8.31 -7.76
N TRP A 81 -4.30 7.81 -8.58
CA TRP A 81 -2.97 7.38 -8.18
C TRP A 81 -1.96 8.49 -8.44
N PHE A 82 -1.41 9.06 -7.38
CA PHE A 82 -0.34 10.06 -7.44
C PHE A 82 0.99 9.48 -6.94
N ASP A 83 2.09 10.20 -7.15
CA ASP A 83 3.41 9.76 -6.71
C ASP A 83 3.87 10.47 -5.42
N PHE A 84 5.04 10.10 -4.92
CA PHE A 84 5.64 10.68 -3.72
C PHE A 84 7.02 11.27 -3.97
N LEU A 85 7.38 12.20 -3.09
CA LEU A 85 8.69 12.79 -2.98
C LEU A 85 9.31 12.38 -1.63
N PRO A 86 10.35 11.54 -1.62
CA PRO A 86 11.09 11.24 -0.41
C PRO A 86 11.93 12.45 0.01
N PHE A 87 12.01 12.71 1.31
CA PHE A 87 12.93 13.68 1.88
C PHE A 87 13.61 13.13 3.14
N TYR A 88 14.92 13.30 3.21
CA TYR A 88 15.74 12.84 4.34
C TYR A 88 15.91 13.96 5.34
N GLU A 89 15.50 13.74 6.58
CA GLU A 89 15.53 14.77 7.63
C GLU A 89 16.97 15.10 8.08
N ASN A 90 17.84 14.09 8.15
CA ASN A 90 19.19 14.21 8.70
C ASN A 90 20.31 13.96 7.67
N ASP A 91 19.98 13.67 6.41
CA ASP A 91 20.99 13.34 5.39
C ASP A 91 20.53 13.68 3.98
N SER A 92 20.80 14.91 3.54
CA SER A 92 20.44 15.38 2.20
C SER A 92 21.21 14.72 1.05
N ASN A 93 22.21 13.89 1.34
CA ASN A 93 23.05 13.25 0.31
C ASN A 93 22.54 11.85 -0.07
N LYS A 94 21.52 11.33 0.63
CA LYS A 94 20.89 10.07 0.24
C LYS A 94 19.90 10.31 -0.89
N GLU A 95 20.04 9.51 -1.93
CA GLU A 95 19.10 9.46 -3.04
C GLU A 95 18.15 8.27 -2.84
N TRP A 96 16.88 8.50 -3.16
CA TRP A 96 15.91 7.43 -3.30
C TRP A 96 16.05 6.80 -4.69
N GLY A 97 15.72 5.51 -4.79
CA GLY A 97 15.62 4.85 -6.09
C GLY A 97 14.44 5.39 -6.92
N ALA A 98 14.06 4.66 -7.98
CA ALA A 98 12.83 4.98 -8.69
C ALA A 98 11.59 4.74 -7.80
N THR A 99 10.60 5.63 -7.85
CA THR A 99 9.28 5.40 -7.26
C THR A 99 8.52 4.32 -8.05
N MET A 100 7.46 3.77 -7.45
CA MET A 100 6.62 2.80 -8.15
C MET A 100 6.06 3.36 -9.45
N GLN A 101 5.59 4.62 -9.46
CA GLN A 101 5.04 5.25 -10.66
C GLN A 101 6.13 5.51 -11.72
N GLU A 102 7.35 5.88 -11.30
CA GLU A 102 8.50 6.06 -12.21
C GLU A 102 8.90 4.75 -12.90
N CYS A 103 8.73 3.59 -12.25
CA CYS A 103 8.92 2.28 -12.88
C CYS A 103 7.95 2.04 -14.06
N PHE A 104 6.76 2.64 -14.04
CA PHE A 104 5.81 2.57 -15.16
C PHE A 104 6.18 3.50 -16.32
N LYS A 105 7.01 4.52 -16.07
CA LYS A 105 7.53 5.46 -17.09
C LYS A 105 6.43 6.20 -17.87
N PHE A 106 5.31 6.53 -17.21
CA PHE A 106 4.30 7.41 -17.79
C PHE A 106 4.91 8.81 -18.04
N GLN A 107 4.65 9.37 -19.23
CA GLN A 107 5.24 10.66 -19.63
C GLN A 107 4.36 11.85 -19.20
N GLU A 108 3.07 11.61 -19.03
CA GLU A 108 2.02 12.55 -18.69
C GLU A 108 0.98 11.83 -17.81
N ASP A 109 -0.07 12.53 -17.41
CA ASP A 109 -1.19 11.91 -16.71
C ASP A 109 -1.89 10.89 -17.63
N VAL A 110 -2.26 9.73 -17.09
CA VAL A 110 -2.82 8.63 -17.89
C VAL A 110 -4.08 8.08 -17.26
N LYS A 111 -5.07 7.77 -18.09
CA LYS A 111 -6.24 6.96 -17.69
C LYS A 111 -6.01 5.51 -18.08
N LEU A 112 -6.22 4.60 -17.15
CA LEU A 112 -6.02 3.16 -17.33
C LEU A 112 -7.18 2.41 -16.68
N SER A 113 -7.57 1.28 -17.26
CA SER A 113 -8.30 0.23 -16.55
C SER A 113 -7.35 -0.64 -15.73
N GLY A 114 -7.88 -1.39 -14.76
CA GLY A 114 -7.10 -2.40 -14.04
C GLY A 114 -6.45 -3.45 -14.97
N ARG A 115 -7.08 -3.71 -16.12
CA ARG A 115 -6.51 -4.57 -17.17
C ARG A 115 -5.31 -3.92 -17.87
N GLU A 116 -5.40 -2.66 -18.24
CA GLU A 116 -4.29 -1.93 -18.87
C GLU A 116 -3.13 -1.72 -17.88
N TRP A 117 -3.44 -1.51 -16.60
CA TRP A 117 -2.44 -1.52 -15.54
C TRP A 117 -1.72 -2.87 -15.44
N LEU A 118 -2.45 -4.00 -15.49
CA LEU A 118 -1.85 -5.33 -15.52
C LEU A 118 -0.99 -5.54 -16.77
N ASP A 119 -1.45 -5.09 -17.94
CA ASP A 119 -0.71 -5.17 -19.19
C ASP A 119 0.61 -4.39 -19.09
N CYS A 120 0.58 -3.19 -18.50
CA CYS A 120 1.77 -2.40 -18.18
C CYS A 120 2.71 -3.12 -17.20
N CYS A 121 2.18 -3.75 -16.14
CA CYS A 121 2.98 -4.51 -15.19
C CYS A 121 3.74 -5.63 -15.89
N ILE A 122 3.06 -6.40 -16.73
CA ILE A 122 3.65 -7.52 -17.47
C ILE A 122 4.70 -7.03 -18.48
N GLU A 123 4.37 -6.00 -19.28
CA GLU A 123 5.27 -5.43 -20.29
C GLU A 123 6.58 -4.93 -19.66
N LYS A 124 6.45 -4.24 -18.51
CA LYS A 124 7.58 -3.63 -17.80
C LYS A 124 8.22 -4.56 -16.77
N LYS A 125 7.77 -5.81 -16.68
CA LYS A 125 8.24 -6.84 -15.73
C LYS A 125 8.12 -6.40 -14.26
N ILE A 126 7.09 -5.62 -13.96
CA ILE A 126 6.72 -5.23 -12.60
C ILE A 126 5.92 -6.39 -11.99
N ASN A 127 6.59 -7.15 -11.14
CA ASN A 127 6.03 -8.34 -10.47
C ASN A 127 5.72 -8.10 -8.98
N SER A 128 6.01 -6.89 -8.50
CA SER A 128 5.70 -6.41 -7.17
C SER A 128 5.13 -5.01 -7.28
N PHE A 129 4.04 -4.76 -6.57
CA PHE A 129 3.36 -3.49 -6.52
C PHE A 129 2.86 -3.27 -5.10
N TYR A 130 2.81 -2.01 -4.67
CA TYR A 130 2.27 -1.59 -3.39
C TYR A 130 1.47 -0.32 -3.60
N PHE A 131 0.38 -0.19 -2.84
CA PHE A 131 -0.43 1.01 -2.82
C PHE A 131 -1.22 1.06 -1.52
N ALA A 132 -1.14 2.19 -0.83
CA ALA A 132 -2.00 2.54 0.29
C ALA A 132 -2.10 4.06 0.40
N TRP A 133 -0.98 4.72 0.71
CA TRP A 133 -0.91 6.17 0.96
C TRP A 133 -0.73 7.02 -0.32
N SER A 134 -0.47 6.40 -1.47
CA SER A 134 -0.18 7.08 -2.74
C SER A 134 -1.42 7.36 -3.61
N GLY A 135 -2.62 7.44 -3.04
CA GLY A 135 -3.79 7.78 -3.85
C GLY A 135 -5.09 8.00 -3.10
N LEU A 136 -6.04 8.60 -3.81
CA LEU A 136 -7.43 8.76 -3.41
C LEU A 136 -8.25 7.61 -4.01
N ILE A 137 -9.09 6.95 -3.21
CA ILE A 137 -9.92 5.82 -3.62
C ILE A 137 -11.40 6.20 -3.49
N ASP A 138 -12.20 5.91 -4.50
CA ASP A 138 -13.67 5.98 -4.40
C ASP A 138 -14.18 5.00 -3.34
N PHE A 139 -14.89 5.53 -2.35
CA PHE A 139 -15.26 4.75 -1.17
C PHE A 139 -16.39 3.76 -1.47
N ALA A 140 -17.28 4.10 -2.41
CA ALA A 140 -18.33 3.19 -2.84
C ALA A 140 -17.75 1.97 -3.57
N PHE A 141 -16.78 2.19 -4.47
CA PHE A 141 -16.00 1.15 -5.14
C PHE A 141 -15.29 0.25 -4.12
N LEU A 142 -14.51 0.83 -3.19
CA LEU A 142 -13.77 0.06 -2.19
C LEU A 142 -14.69 -0.84 -1.34
N LYS A 143 -15.85 -0.30 -0.94
CA LYS A 143 -16.88 -1.07 -0.22
C LYS A 143 -17.51 -2.15 -1.07
N ASN A 144 -17.76 -1.88 -2.35
CA ASN A 144 -18.38 -2.83 -3.27
C ASN A 144 -17.49 -4.06 -3.47
N ILE A 145 -16.18 -3.86 -3.64
CA ILE A 145 -15.22 -4.96 -3.78
C ILE A 145 -14.88 -5.64 -2.44
N ARG A 146 -15.29 -5.04 -1.31
CA ARG A 146 -15.09 -5.55 0.07
C ARG A 146 -13.63 -5.87 0.38
N LEU A 147 -12.72 -5.02 -0.11
CA LEU A 147 -11.29 -5.18 0.11
C LEU A 147 -10.86 -4.50 1.40
N TYR A 148 -9.98 -5.16 2.15
CA TYR A 148 -9.38 -4.66 3.40
C TYR A 148 -7.91 -5.02 3.45
N PHE A 149 -7.12 -4.31 4.25
CA PHE A 149 -5.76 -4.74 4.56
C PHE A 149 -5.77 -6.10 5.25
N LEU A 150 -4.88 -6.99 4.79
CA LEU A 150 -4.71 -8.29 5.43
C LEU A 150 -4.19 -8.08 6.85
N LYS A 151 -4.87 -8.67 7.83
CA LYS A 151 -4.52 -8.48 9.24
C LYS A 151 -3.39 -9.40 9.65
N GLY A 152 -2.55 -8.91 10.56
CA GLY A 152 -1.53 -9.73 11.21
C GLY A 152 -0.32 -10.05 10.33
N VAL A 153 -0.14 -9.31 9.23
CA VAL A 153 1.01 -9.41 8.33
C VAL A 153 1.77 -8.09 8.32
N ILE A 154 3.02 -8.13 7.83
CA ILE A 154 3.83 -6.96 7.47
C ILE A 154 3.72 -6.77 5.95
N HIS A 155 3.80 -5.53 5.47
CA HIS A 155 3.77 -5.17 4.04
C HIS A 155 2.42 -5.49 3.38
N GLU A 156 1.34 -5.35 4.15
CA GLU A 156 -0.05 -5.60 3.73
C GLU A 156 -0.49 -4.73 2.54
N ASP A 157 0.16 -3.60 2.33
CA ASP A 157 -0.04 -2.65 1.23
C ASP A 157 0.36 -3.23 -0.14
N HIS A 158 1.26 -4.21 -0.18
CA HIS A 158 1.55 -4.96 -1.40
C HIS A 158 0.34 -5.78 -1.86
N ASN A 159 -0.28 -6.51 -0.94
CA ASN A 159 -1.45 -7.33 -1.26
C ASN A 159 -2.68 -6.45 -1.53
N PHE A 160 -2.95 -5.48 -0.65
CA PHE A 160 -4.05 -4.55 -0.80
C PHE A 160 -3.97 -3.79 -2.14
N GLY A 161 -2.82 -3.21 -2.46
CA GLY A 161 -2.64 -2.43 -3.69
C GLY A 161 -2.87 -3.24 -4.96
N CYS A 162 -2.28 -4.43 -5.05
CA CYS A 162 -2.49 -5.33 -6.18
C CYS A 162 -3.96 -5.71 -6.34
N LEU A 163 -4.62 -6.14 -5.27
CA LEU A 163 -6.02 -6.58 -5.31
C LEU A 163 -6.99 -5.43 -5.62
N LEU A 164 -6.65 -4.20 -5.18
CA LEU A 164 -7.42 -2.99 -5.49
C LEU A 164 -7.37 -2.69 -7.00
N PHE A 165 -6.16 -2.59 -7.57
CA PHE A 165 -5.96 -2.25 -8.97
C PHE A 165 -6.47 -3.33 -9.93
N LEU A 166 -6.37 -4.61 -9.58
CA LEU A 166 -6.94 -5.70 -10.37
C LEU A 166 -8.47 -5.64 -10.46
N GLN A 167 -9.13 -4.95 -9.54
CA GLN A 167 -10.59 -4.83 -9.48
C GLN A 167 -11.12 -3.48 -9.96
N SER A 168 -10.25 -2.49 -10.21
CA SER A 168 -10.65 -1.18 -10.70
C SER A 168 -10.91 -1.18 -12.21
N GLU A 169 -11.91 -0.41 -12.63
CA GLU A 169 -12.25 -0.16 -14.02
C GLU A 169 -11.67 1.17 -14.52
N ASN A 170 -11.55 2.17 -13.64
CA ASN A 170 -11.08 3.51 -13.99
C ASN A 170 -10.02 4.00 -12.99
N ILE A 171 -8.76 4.00 -13.41
CA ILE A 171 -7.61 4.54 -12.69
C ILE A 171 -7.17 5.82 -13.40
N TYR A 172 -7.02 6.90 -12.64
CA TYR A 172 -6.36 8.12 -13.09
C TYR A 172 -4.97 8.21 -12.48
N VAL A 173 -3.93 8.08 -13.30
CA VAL A 173 -2.54 8.24 -12.88
C VAL A 173 -2.16 9.70 -13.03
N LEU A 174 -1.95 10.36 -11.90
CA LEU A 174 -1.47 11.73 -11.80
C LEU A 174 0.05 11.71 -11.63
N LYS A 175 0.78 12.35 -12.53
CA LYS A 175 2.26 12.38 -12.52
C LYS A 175 2.83 13.16 -11.33
N ASP A 176 2.02 14.04 -10.75
CA ASP A 176 2.42 14.90 -9.65
C ASP A 176 2.80 14.10 -8.40
N LYS A 177 3.95 14.46 -7.82
CA LYS A 177 4.40 13.98 -6.52
C LYS A 177 3.68 14.76 -5.43
N LEU A 178 2.59 14.22 -4.89
CA LEU A 178 1.72 14.90 -3.92
C LEU A 178 1.99 14.47 -2.47
N TYR A 179 2.59 13.30 -2.27
CA TYR A 179 2.93 12.78 -0.95
C TYR A 179 4.39 13.08 -0.60
N LEU A 180 4.65 13.56 0.61
CA LEU A 180 5.99 13.87 1.11
C LEU A 180 6.37 12.78 2.12
N TYR A 181 7.19 11.84 1.66
CA TYR A 181 7.61 10.68 2.45
C TYR A 181 8.84 11.04 3.29
N ARG A 182 8.69 11.06 4.61
CA ARG A 182 9.72 11.48 5.56
C ARG A 182 10.62 10.31 5.92
N ILE A 183 11.92 10.46 5.64
CA ILE A 183 12.93 9.47 5.97
C ILE A 183 13.78 9.95 7.14
N ARG A 184 13.78 9.19 8.24
CA ARG A 184 14.52 9.45 9.49
C ARG A 184 15.38 8.25 9.89
N GLU A 185 16.45 8.50 10.64
CA GLU A 185 17.45 7.48 11.02
C GLU A 185 16.87 6.30 11.83
N ASN A 186 15.74 6.49 12.51
CA ASN A 186 15.02 5.46 13.27
C ASN A 186 13.62 5.17 12.67
N SER A 187 13.51 5.18 11.34
CA SER A 187 12.25 4.80 10.67
C SER A 187 11.84 3.38 11.06
N ILE A 188 10.53 3.13 11.14
CA ILE A 188 9.96 1.79 11.43
C ILE A 188 10.40 0.78 10.35
N THR A 189 10.55 1.25 9.10
CA THR A 189 11.08 0.47 7.99
C THR A 189 12.58 0.21 8.13
N ASN A 190 13.35 1.13 8.72
CA ASN A 190 14.76 0.93 9.08
C ASN A 190 14.89 0.38 10.51
N ALA A 191 14.39 -0.83 10.69
CA ALA A 191 15.09 -1.90 11.39
C ALA A 191 15.83 -1.59 12.72
N ASP A 192 15.33 -0.71 13.59
CA ASP A 192 15.83 -0.67 14.97
C ASP A 192 15.31 -1.92 15.71
N PRO A 193 16.19 -2.87 16.11
CA PRO A 193 15.78 -4.05 16.87
C PRO A 193 15.15 -3.69 18.21
N ASN A 194 15.23 -2.44 18.66
CA ASN A 194 14.58 -1.96 19.89
C ASN A 194 13.12 -1.50 19.69
N LEU A 195 12.60 -1.47 18.45
CA LEU A 195 11.21 -1.07 18.21
C LEU A 195 10.22 -1.99 18.97
N PRO A 196 9.13 -1.44 19.52
CA PRO A 196 8.11 -2.24 20.19
C PRO A 196 7.52 -3.28 19.23
N VAL A 197 7.42 -4.52 19.70
CA VAL A 197 6.72 -5.57 18.95
C VAL A 197 5.23 -5.22 18.92
N PRO A 198 4.60 -5.16 17.73
CA PRO A 198 3.16 -4.94 17.66
C PRO A 198 2.40 -5.99 18.45
N HIS A 199 1.35 -5.58 19.17
CA HIS A 199 0.62 -6.47 20.07
C HIS A 199 0.11 -7.74 19.36
N TYR A 200 -0.33 -7.62 18.09
CA TYR A 200 -0.80 -8.76 17.31
C TYR A 200 0.30 -9.80 17.03
N ALA A 201 1.56 -9.38 16.93
CA ALA A 201 2.69 -10.23 16.60
C ALA A 201 3.41 -10.79 17.83
N LYS A 202 3.01 -10.40 19.05
CA LYS A 202 3.73 -10.76 20.30
C LYS A 202 4.00 -12.27 20.42
N HIS A 203 3.00 -13.10 20.11
CA HIS A 203 3.09 -14.55 20.15
C HIS A 203 4.15 -15.13 19.20
N ILE A 204 4.40 -14.48 18.05
CA ILE A 204 5.46 -14.87 17.12
C ILE A 204 6.82 -14.61 17.76
N TYR A 205 7.02 -13.41 18.32
CA TYR A 205 8.29 -13.00 18.92
C TYR A 205 8.63 -13.77 20.20
N GLU A 206 7.62 -14.18 20.97
CA GLU A 206 7.80 -15.01 22.16
C GLU A 206 8.24 -16.45 21.84
N ALA A 207 8.02 -16.92 20.59
CA ALA A 207 8.41 -18.26 20.16
C ALA A 207 9.90 -18.40 19.79
N PHE A 208 10.64 -17.28 19.67
CA PHE A 208 12.05 -17.29 19.34
C PHE A 208 12.87 -16.61 20.43
N SER A 209 14.04 -17.18 20.75
CA SER A 209 15.00 -16.56 21.67
C SER A 209 15.69 -15.31 21.09
N ASP A 210 15.69 -15.18 19.77
CA ASP A 210 16.29 -14.06 19.03
C ASP A 210 15.19 -13.26 18.32
N LYS A 211 15.12 -11.97 18.63
CA LYS A 211 14.14 -11.04 18.08
C LYS A 211 14.32 -10.82 16.58
N GLU A 212 15.54 -10.88 16.08
CA GLU A 212 15.81 -10.76 14.65
C GLU A 212 15.32 -12.00 13.91
N MET A 213 15.55 -13.20 14.47
CA MET A 213 14.99 -14.43 13.90
C MET A 213 13.46 -14.39 13.86
N ALA A 214 12.81 -13.95 14.95
CA ALA A 214 11.36 -13.77 14.97
C ALA A 214 10.90 -12.77 13.90
N ARG A 215 11.60 -11.65 13.72
CA ARG A 215 11.28 -10.63 12.70
C ARG A 215 11.40 -11.22 11.30
N GLN A 216 12.46 -11.94 11.00
CA GLN A 216 12.66 -12.59 9.71
C GLN A 216 11.58 -13.64 9.42
N TYR A 217 11.25 -14.46 10.43
CA TYR A 217 10.13 -15.39 10.33
C TYR A 217 8.81 -14.65 10.08
N HIS A 218 8.51 -13.58 10.82
CA HIS A 218 7.28 -12.81 10.67
C HIS A 218 7.17 -12.15 9.29
N LYS A 219 8.25 -11.53 8.77
CA LYS A 219 8.29 -10.98 7.41
C LYS A 219 8.01 -12.07 6.36
N LYS A 220 8.67 -13.22 6.46
CA LYS A 220 8.50 -14.32 5.49
C LYS A 220 7.13 -14.99 5.60
N GLY A 221 6.65 -15.19 6.81
CA GLY A 221 5.31 -15.72 7.07
C GLY A 221 4.21 -14.79 6.57
N SER A 222 4.41 -13.47 6.70
CA SER A 222 3.54 -12.45 6.11
C SER A 222 3.43 -12.59 4.59
N MET A 223 4.56 -12.80 3.90
CA MET A 223 4.56 -13.04 2.45
C MET A 223 3.77 -14.30 2.07
N LEU A 224 3.88 -15.37 2.86
CA LEU A 224 3.15 -16.62 2.62
C LEU A 224 1.64 -16.46 2.87
N LEU A 225 1.25 -15.74 3.91
CA LEU A 225 -0.16 -15.43 4.20
C LEU A 225 -0.77 -14.55 3.10
N MET A 226 -0.05 -13.53 2.65
CA MET A 226 -0.47 -12.70 1.50
C MET A 226 -0.55 -13.50 0.20
N PHE A 227 0.37 -14.46 -0.02
CA PHE A 227 0.29 -15.38 -1.16
C PHE A 227 -1.04 -16.17 -1.13
N PHE A 228 -1.42 -16.73 0.02
CA PHE A 228 -2.66 -17.50 0.12
C PHE A 228 -3.91 -16.64 -0.07
N GLU A 229 -3.94 -15.43 0.49
CA GLU A 229 -5.04 -14.48 0.26
C GLU A 229 -5.16 -14.15 -1.24
N PHE A 230 -4.03 -13.93 -1.92
CA PHE A 230 -4.03 -13.66 -3.36
C PHE A 230 -4.52 -14.89 -4.15
N VAL A 231 -4.08 -16.10 -3.80
CA VAL A 231 -4.57 -17.34 -4.44
C VAL A 231 -6.08 -17.49 -4.24
N GLU A 232 -6.59 -17.28 -3.03
CA GLU A 232 -8.02 -17.37 -2.74
C GLU A 232 -8.84 -16.31 -3.51
N PHE A 233 -8.30 -15.09 -3.63
CA PHE A 233 -8.89 -14.05 -4.48
C PHE A 233 -9.01 -14.50 -5.94
N LEU A 234 -7.96 -15.13 -6.48
CA LEU A 234 -7.92 -15.60 -7.87
C LEU A 234 -8.84 -16.80 -8.10
N ASP A 235 -8.90 -17.76 -7.16
CA ASP A 235 -9.78 -18.92 -7.24
C ASP A 235 -11.27 -18.53 -7.31
N LYS A 236 -11.63 -17.36 -6.77
CA LYS A 236 -13.01 -16.83 -6.81
C LYS A 236 -13.35 -16.07 -8.11
N LYS A 237 -12.37 -15.75 -8.95
CA LYS A 237 -12.55 -14.90 -10.16
C LYS A 237 -12.16 -15.66 -11.42
N SER A 238 -13.11 -15.83 -12.35
CA SER A 238 -12.97 -16.72 -13.50
C SER A 238 -12.28 -16.17 -14.75
N CYS A 239 -11.82 -14.90 -14.78
CA CYS A 239 -11.17 -14.32 -15.97
C CYS A 239 -9.78 -13.72 -15.67
N ASN A 240 -8.79 -14.02 -16.52
CA ASN A 240 -7.38 -13.59 -16.46
C ASN A 240 -6.48 -14.19 -15.36
N GLU A 241 -6.97 -15.21 -14.66
CA GLU A 241 -6.29 -15.87 -13.53
C GLU A 241 -4.81 -16.22 -13.82
N LEU A 242 -4.52 -16.86 -14.96
CA LEU A 242 -3.17 -17.36 -15.26
C LEU A 242 -2.14 -16.22 -15.40
N ARG A 243 -2.45 -15.14 -16.11
CA ARG A 243 -1.50 -14.01 -16.31
C ARG A 243 -1.15 -13.35 -14.98
N ILE A 244 -2.15 -13.19 -14.10
CA ILE A 244 -1.99 -12.58 -12.78
C ILE A 244 -1.14 -13.50 -11.90
N ARG A 245 -1.47 -14.80 -11.86
CA ARG A 245 -0.70 -15.82 -11.14
C ARG A 245 0.76 -15.81 -11.56
N GLU A 246 1.01 -15.82 -12.86
CA GLU A 246 2.36 -15.89 -13.41
C GLU A 246 3.19 -14.63 -13.19
N ASN A 247 2.55 -13.45 -13.10
CA ASN A 247 3.25 -12.19 -12.89
C ASN A 247 3.56 -11.94 -11.41
N PHE A 248 2.59 -12.10 -10.50
CA PHE A 248 2.72 -11.64 -9.11
C PHE A 248 3.06 -12.75 -8.11
N LEU A 249 2.49 -13.96 -8.23
CA LEU A 249 2.70 -15.00 -7.22
C LEU A 249 4.17 -15.46 -7.06
N PRO A 250 5.03 -15.48 -8.12
CA PRO A 250 6.45 -15.75 -7.95
C PRO A 250 7.17 -14.78 -7.02
N PHE A 251 6.73 -13.51 -6.96
CA PHE A 251 7.31 -12.52 -6.04
C PHE A 251 7.05 -12.92 -4.59
N TYR A 252 5.82 -13.28 -4.22
CA TYR A 252 5.54 -13.71 -2.85
C TYR A 252 6.24 -15.04 -2.51
N ALA A 253 6.23 -15.99 -3.45
CA ALA A 253 6.80 -17.31 -3.26
C ALA A 253 8.32 -17.27 -2.99
N SER A 254 9.07 -16.43 -3.70
CA SER A 254 10.54 -16.37 -3.57
C SER A 254 11.01 -15.92 -2.19
N TYR A 255 10.24 -15.09 -1.48
CA TYR A 255 10.58 -14.65 -0.12
C TYR A 255 10.37 -15.75 0.93
N CYS A 256 9.56 -16.76 0.60
CA CYS A 256 9.12 -17.80 1.52
C CYS A 256 10.07 -19.00 1.58
N GLU A 257 10.96 -19.19 0.59
CA GLU A 257 11.79 -20.41 0.43
C GLU A 257 12.51 -20.84 1.72
N SER A 258 13.03 -19.89 2.48
CA SER A 258 13.79 -20.16 3.69
C SER A 258 12.94 -20.36 4.95
N LEU A 259 11.60 -20.34 4.87
CA LEU A 259 10.71 -20.58 6.02
C LEU A 259 10.94 -21.96 6.63
N VAL A 260 11.23 -22.97 5.81
CA VAL A 260 11.49 -24.34 6.26
C VAL A 260 12.75 -24.47 7.14
N ALA A 261 13.63 -23.46 7.15
CA ALA A 261 14.86 -23.47 7.93
C ALA A 261 14.68 -22.94 9.37
N PHE A 262 13.51 -22.38 9.71
CA PHE A 262 13.24 -21.91 11.07
C PHE A 262 12.94 -23.06 12.01
N SER A 263 13.42 -22.96 13.26
CA SER A 263 13.27 -23.99 14.29
C SER A 263 11.89 -24.02 14.94
N HIS A 264 11.10 -22.95 14.77
CA HIS A 264 9.77 -22.80 15.33
C HIS A 264 8.80 -22.29 14.24
N ASP A 265 7.54 -22.71 14.34
CA ASP A 265 6.47 -22.33 13.40
C ASP A 265 5.22 -21.85 14.15
N PRO A 266 5.28 -20.71 14.86
CA PRO A 266 4.16 -20.24 15.68
C PRO A 266 2.88 -19.91 14.88
N LEU A 267 2.97 -19.78 13.54
CA LEU A 267 1.82 -19.55 12.68
C LEU A 267 1.25 -20.84 12.04
N ASP A 268 1.89 -22.00 12.22
CA ASP A 268 1.52 -23.27 11.59
C ASP A 268 1.35 -23.15 10.05
N ILE A 269 2.38 -22.60 9.41
CA ILE A 269 2.39 -22.29 7.98
C ILE A 269 3.43 -23.08 7.18
N ILE A 270 4.44 -23.67 7.83
CA ILE A 270 5.51 -24.42 7.13
C ILE A 270 4.92 -25.63 6.40
N THR A 271 3.89 -26.27 6.97
CA THR A 271 3.19 -27.40 6.34
C THR A 271 2.50 -27.04 5.03
N LYS A 272 2.25 -25.75 4.77
CA LYS A 272 1.56 -25.24 3.58
C LYS A 272 2.52 -24.86 2.45
N MET A 273 3.84 -24.97 2.67
CA MET A 273 4.87 -24.60 1.69
C MET A 273 4.80 -25.36 0.36
N GLY A 274 4.18 -26.54 0.31
CA GLY A 274 3.97 -27.26 -0.95
C GLY A 274 3.16 -26.44 -1.98
N ALA A 275 2.31 -25.52 -1.53
CA ALA A 275 1.49 -24.69 -2.42
C ALA A 275 2.29 -23.67 -3.25
N ILE A 276 3.49 -23.28 -2.79
CA ILE A 276 4.31 -22.28 -3.49
C ILE A 276 5.26 -22.91 -4.53
N GLU A 277 5.50 -24.23 -4.48
CA GLU A 277 6.45 -24.93 -5.35
C GLU A 277 6.29 -24.64 -6.86
N PRO A 278 5.06 -24.55 -7.42
CA PRO A 278 4.88 -24.23 -8.84
C PRO A 278 5.42 -22.84 -9.23
N TYR A 279 5.52 -21.93 -8.26
CA TYR A 279 5.91 -20.52 -8.48
C TYR A 279 7.39 -20.26 -8.21
N LEU A 280 8.08 -21.16 -7.48
CA LEU A 280 9.52 -21.05 -7.20
C LEU A 280 10.39 -21.24 -8.45
N LYS A 281 10.02 -22.14 -9.37
CA LYS A 281 10.83 -22.44 -10.57
C LYS A 281 10.89 -21.27 -11.59
N LYS A 282 10.03 -20.26 -11.44
CA LYS A 282 9.94 -19.10 -12.35
C LYS A 282 10.71 -17.88 -11.81
N SER A 283 11.04 -17.83 -10.51
CA SER A 283 11.71 -16.69 -9.85
C SER A 283 13.20 -16.57 -10.25
N LEU A 284 13.90 -17.68 -10.49
CA LEU A 284 15.33 -17.69 -10.85
C LEU A 284 15.65 -16.95 -12.17
N ASN A 285 14.72 -16.94 -13.13
CA ASN A 285 14.89 -16.24 -14.42
C ASN A 285 14.51 -14.75 -14.37
N ILE A 286 13.75 -14.34 -13.35
CA ILE A 286 13.25 -12.96 -13.22
C ILE A 286 14.15 -12.13 -12.29
N ALA A 287 14.68 -12.72 -11.21
CA ALA A 287 15.57 -12.06 -10.26
C ALA A 287 16.84 -11.47 -10.90
N ILE A 288 17.37 -12.11 -11.96
CA ILE A 288 18.53 -11.61 -12.72
C ILE A 288 18.20 -10.32 -13.49
N ASN A 289 16.92 -10.07 -13.80
CA ASN A 289 16.49 -8.96 -14.65
C ASN A 289 15.84 -7.80 -13.87
N SER A 290 15.28 -8.02 -12.68
CA SER A 290 14.61 -6.99 -11.87
C SER A 290 15.53 -6.31 -10.84
N ALA A 291 16.62 -6.97 -10.43
CA ALA A 291 17.62 -6.41 -9.51
C ALA A 291 18.34 -5.16 -10.05
N SER A 292 18.17 -4.82 -11.34
CA SER A 292 18.76 -3.65 -11.98
C SER A 292 17.82 -2.44 -12.09
N GLN A 293 16.53 -2.55 -11.70
CA GLN A 293 15.56 -1.46 -11.90
C GLN A 293 14.79 -1.02 -10.65
N ILE A 294 14.72 -1.84 -9.61
CA ILE A 294 14.14 -1.44 -8.32
C ILE A 294 15.25 -1.63 -7.30
N GLN A 295 15.96 -0.53 -7.00
CA GLN A 295 16.99 -0.56 -5.98
C GLN A 295 16.33 -0.90 -4.64
N GLN A 296 16.84 -1.98 -4.07
CA GLN A 296 16.36 -2.73 -2.93
C GLN A 296 16.49 -1.92 -1.64
N ASN A 297 15.58 -0.97 -1.41
CA ASN A 297 15.54 -0.13 -0.19
C ASN A 297 14.12 0.01 0.41
N ILE A 298 13.16 -0.84 0.04
CA ILE A 298 11.82 -0.87 0.64
C ILE A 298 11.59 -2.14 1.50
N ILE A 299 12.50 -3.14 1.45
CA ILE A 299 12.29 -4.44 2.13
C ILE A 299 13.55 -4.96 2.82
N ASP A 300 14.38 -4.09 3.41
CA ASP A 300 15.43 -4.51 4.37
C ASP A 300 15.06 -4.05 5.79
#